data_AF-A0A800KUM1-F1
#
_entry.id   AF-A0A800KUM1-F1
#
_cell.length_a   1.000
_cell.length_b   1.000
_cell.length_c   1.000
_cell.angle_alpha   90.00
_cell.angle_beta   90.00
_cell.angle_gamma   90.00
#
_symmetry.space_group_name_H-M   'P 1'
#
loop_
_entity.id
_entity.type
_entity.pdbx_description
1 polymer ?
#
loop_
_entity_poly.entity_id
_entity_poly.type
_entity_poly.pdbx_seq_one_letter_code
_entity_poly.pdbx_strand_id
1 'polypeptide(L)'
;MNSHKYFLYKTPKGNPVIVREYTDPAQFGEGYSFMGESEQPPNLTGAESWIDGEWVYPTPHYTKSRSRSYPSIGDQLDSLWHAMDRGELPKISEFYDPIKEIKDKYPK
;
A
#
# COMPACT_ATOMS: atom_id res chain seq x y z
N MET A 1 20.91 -25.99 11.67
CA MET A 1 20.79 -24.55 11.35
C MET A 1 20.68 -23.82 12.67
N ASN A 2 21.59 -22.89 12.98
CA ASN A 2 21.49 -22.13 14.23
C ASN A 2 20.21 -21.30 14.18
N SER A 3 19.27 -21.57 15.10
CA SER A 3 18.10 -20.74 15.28
C SER A 3 18.59 -19.39 15.80
N HIS A 4 18.57 -18.37 14.96
CA HIS A 4 18.96 -17.02 15.36
C HIS A 4 17.74 -16.37 16.02
N LYS A 5 17.89 -15.96 17.28
CA LYS A 5 16.86 -15.17 17.96
C LYS A 5 16.94 -13.72 17.49
N TYR A 6 15.77 -13.13 17.28
CA TYR A 6 15.57 -11.73 16.97
C TYR A 6 14.90 -11.07 18.16
N PHE A 7 15.49 -10.01 18.69
CA PHE A 7 14.96 -9.24 19.81
C PHE A 7 14.28 -7.99 19.28
N LEU A 8 13.06 -7.76 19.75
CA LEU A 8 12.17 -6.75 19.21
C LEU A 8 11.96 -5.60 20.19
N TYR A 9 12.01 -4.37 19.67
CA TYR A 9 11.92 -3.15 20.45
C TYR A 9 10.96 -2.17 19.78
N LYS A 10 10.22 -1.41 20.58
CA LYS A 10 9.43 -0.28 20.11
C LYS A 10 10.25 0.99 20.27
N THR A 11 10.40 1.76 19.20
CA THR A 11 10.98 3.11 19.25
C THR A 11 10.05 4.11 19.93
N PRO A 12 10.53 5.30 20.34
CA PRO A 12 9.68 6.37 20.86
C PRO A 12 8.56 6.80 19.90
N LYS A 13 8.77 6.61 18.59
CA LYS A 13 7.78 6.91 17.54
C LYS A 13 6.80 5.76 17.26
N GLY A 14 6.92 4.65 17.99
CA GLY A 14 6.05 3.49 17.87
C GLY A 14 6.44 2.47 16.79
N ASN A 15 7.50 2.72 16.02
CA ASN A 15 7.99 1.78 15.00
C ASN A 15 8.75 0.61 15.65
N PRO A 16 8.67 -0.62 15.13
CA PRO A 16 9.47 -1.74 15.59
C PRO A 16 10.94 -1.63 15.13
N VAL A 17 11.86 -2.04 15.98
CA VAL A 17 13.31 -2.20 15.73
C VAL A 17 13.71 -3.62 16.12
N ILE A 18 14.64 -4.20 15.36
CA ILE A 18 15.06 -5.58 15.51
C ILE A 18 16.57 -5.64 15.60
N VAL A 19 17.05 -6.35 16.61
CA VAL A 19 18.47 -6.66 16.76
C VAL A 19 18.65 -8.17 16.94
N ARG A 20 19.84 -8.66 16.62
CA ARG A 20 20.19 -10.09 16.69
C ARG A 20 20.76 -10.48 18.06
N GLU A 21 21.06 -9.49 18.88
CA GLU A 21 21.62 -9.65 20.22
C GLU A 21 20.75 -8.86 21.19
N TYR A 22 20.47 -9.45 22.35
CA TYR A 22 19.71 -8.76 23.37
C TYR A 22 20.47 -7.52 23.80
N THR A 23 19.80 -6.38 23.70
CA THR A 23 20.30 -5.08 24.13
C THR A 23 19.31 -4.49 25.12
N ASP A 24 19.77 -3.97 26.25
CA ASP A 24 18.88 -3.29 27.19
C ASP A 24 18.22 -2.09 26.50
N PRO A 25 16.87 -1.92 26.55
CA PRO A 25 16.19 -0.77 25.98
C PRO A 25 16.83 0.59 26.33
N ALA A 26 17.39 0.74 27.54
CA ALA A 26 18.04 1.97 27.97
C ALA A 26 19.28 2.33 27.14
N GLN A 27 19.92 1.35 26.49
CA GLN A 27 21.09 1.56 25.63
C GLN A 27 20.74 2.14 24.26
N PHE A 28 19.49 2.01 23.81
CA PHE A 28 19.00 2.63 22.58
C PHE A 28 18.61 4.11 22.76
N GLY A 29 18.44 4.54 24.01
CA GLY A 29 17.98 5.87 24.40
C GLY A 29 16.61 5.85 25.06
N GLU A 30 16.13 7.03 25.48
CA GLU A 30 14.83 7.16 26.13
C GLU A 30 13.67 6.79 25.20
N GLY A 31 12.64 6.14 25.76
CA GLY A 31 11.41 5.78 25.06
C GLY A 31 11.47 4.51 24.21
N TYR A 32 12.58 3.77 24.26
CA TYR A 32 12.63 2.40 23.75
C TYR A 32 12.01 1.42 24.75
N SER A 33 11.26 0.44 24.26
CA SER A 33 10.70 -0.63 25.10
C SER A 33 10.85 -1.99 24.45
N PHE A 34 11.25 -3.00 25.23
CA PHE A 34 11.34 -4.38 24.75
C PHE A 34 9.94 -4.94 24.51
N MET A 35 9.75 -5.60 23.37
CA MET A 35 8.46 -6.15 22.94
C MET A 35 8.42 -7.68 22.91
N GLY A 36 9.55 -8.35 22.77
CA GLY A 36 9.62 -9.81 22.73
C GLY A 36 10.78 -10.36 21.89
N GLU A 37 10.79 -11.68 21.74
CA GLU A 37 11.74 -12.40 20.88
C GLU A 37 11.01 -13.20 19.79
N SER A 38 11.65 -13.34 18.63
CA SER A 38 11.17 -14.14 17.49
C SER A 38 12.29 -15.05 17.01
N GLU A 39 11.96 -16.30 16.65
CA GLU A 39 12.92 -17.23 16.04
C GLU A 39 13.06 -17.03 14.52
N GLN A 40 12.11 -16.32 13.90
CA GLN A 40 12.11 -16.05 12.47
C GLN A 40 12.42 -14.57 12.20
N PRO A 41 13.22 -14.28 11.15
CA PRO A 41 13.38 -12.91 10.68
C PRO A 41 12.04 -12.43 10.14
N PRO A 42 11.48 -11.34 10.67
CA PRO A 42 10.24 -10.82 10.14
C PRO A 42 10.46 -10.09 8.82
N ASN A 43 9.45 -10.20 7.97
CA ASN A 43 9.38 -9.43 6.73
C ASN A 43 8.98 -7.99 7.06
N LEU A 44 9.96 -7.13 7.34
CA LEU A 44 9.73 -5.70 7.61
C LEU A 44 9.62 -4.92 6.29
N THR A 45 8.40 -4.70 5.83
CA THR A 45 8.07 -3.80 4.72
C THR A 45 7.77 -2.36 5.18
N GLY A 46 7.82 -2.11 6.49
CA GLY A 46 7.91 -0.77 7.08
C GLY A 46 6.65 -0.28 7.78
N ALA A 47 5.68 -1.16 8.04
CA ALA A 47 4.44 -0.78 8.74
C ALA A 47 3.87 -1.91 9.63
N GLU A 48 4.62 -2.98 9.81
CA GLU A 48 4.28 -4.09 10.69
C GLU A 48 4.23 -3.66 12.16
N SER A 49 3.33 -4.29 12.92
CA SER A 49 3.25 -4.14 14.37
C SER A 49 3.44 -5.50 15.03
N TRP A 50 4.12 -5.55 16.17
CA TRP A 50 4.19 -6.74 17.00
C TRP A 50 3.17 -6.60 18.14
N ILE A 51 2.17 -7.48 18.16
CA ILE A 51 1.07 -7.46 19.13
C ILE A 51 0.96 -8.87 19.71
N ASP A 52 1.07 -8.99 21.05
CA ASP A 52 0.88 -10.24 21.80
C ASP A 52 1.70 -11.45 21.31
N GLY A 53 2.91 -11.21 20.77
CA GLY A 53 3.80 -12.28 20.29
C GLY A 53 3.63 -12.64 18.81
N GLU A 54 2.77 -11.92 18.08
CA GLU A 54 2.55 -12.13 16.65
C GLU A 54 2.82 -10.87 15.81
N TRP A 55 3.25 -11.09 14.56
CA TRP A 55 3.37 -10.04 13.56
C TRP A 55 2.02 -9.71 12.94
N VAL A 56 1.58 -8.48 13.16
CA VAL A 56 0.41 -7.89 12.51
C VAL A 56 0.88 -7.05 11.34
N TYR A 57 0.57 -7.54 10.14
CA TYR A 57 0.82 -6.81 8.90
C TYR A 57 -0.35 -5.84 8.65
N PRO A 58 -0.09 -4.56 8.37
CA PRO A 58 -1.15 -3.67 7.98
C PRO A 58 -1.71 -4.15 6.65
N THR A 59 -3.02 -4.32 6.59
CA THR A 59 -3.70 -4.45 5.30
C THR A 59 -3.32 -3.24 4.44
N PRO A 60 -2.91 -3.42 3.16
CA PRO A 60 -2.62 -2.30 2.29
C PRO A 60 -3.79 -1.33 2.36
N HIS A 61 -3.53 -0.07 2.71
CA HIS A 61 -4.57 0.94 2.82
C HIS A 61 -5.43 0.91 1.55
N TYR A 62 -6.76 0.87 1.69
CA TYR A 62 -7.68 0.61 0.58
C TYR A 62 -7.42 1.49 -0.66
N THR A 63 -6.90 2.70 -0.45
CA THR A 63 -6.48 3.62 -1.52
C THR A 63 -5.38 3.04 -2.41
N LYS A 64 -4.37 2.38 -1.81
CA LYS A 64 -3.26 1.75 -2.53
C LYS A 64 -3.72 0.53 -3.31
N SER A 65 -4.62 -0.26 -2.72
CA SER A 65 -5.24 -1.40 -3.40
C SER A 65 -6.07 -0.94 -4.60
N ARG A 66 -6.95 0.04 -4.41
CA ARG A 66 -7.76 0.62 -5.50
C ARG A 66 -6.91 1.20 -6.63
N SER A 67 -5.91 2.01 -6.28
CA SER A 67 -5.01 2.62 -7.26
C SER A 67 -4.26 1.59 -8.12
N ARG A 68 -3.97 0.40 -7.58
CA ARG A 68 -3.30 -0.68 -8.32
C ARG A 68 -4.26 -1.51 -9.18
N SER A 69 -5.55 -1.50 -8.84
CA SER A 69 -6.55 -2.36 -9.47
C SER A 69 -7.38 -1.64 -10.54
N TYR A 70 -7.43 -0.31 -10.53
CA TYR A 70 -8.15 0.41 -11.57
C TYR A 70 -7.49 0.24 -12.95
N PRO A 71 -8.28 0.20 -14.04
CA PRO A 71 -7.75 0.33 -15.39
C PRO A 71 -6.93 1.62 -15.54
N SER A 72 -6.19 1.76 -16.63
CA SER A 72 -5.48 3.03 -16.88
C SER A 72 -6.49 4.19 -16.95
N ILE A 73 -6.06 5.41 -16.62
CA ILE A 73 -6.97 6.57 -16.69
C ILE A 73 -7.53 6.76 -18.10
N GLY A 74 -6.75 6.43 -19.13
CA GLY A 74 -7.19 6.45 -20.53
C GLY A 74 -8.32 5.46 -20.80
N ASP A 75 -8.19 4.21 -20.35
CA ASP A 75 -9.22 3.19 -20.53
C ASP A 75 -10.50 3.51 -19.76
N GLN A 76 -10.37 4.09 -18.57
CA GLN A 76 -11.52 4.55 -17.78
C GLN A 76 -12.28 5.66 -18.52
N LEU A 77 -11.58 6.67 -19.03
CA LEU A 77 -12.18 7.76 -19.80
C LEU A 77 -12.77 7.30 -21.13
N ASP A 78 -12.10 6.37 -21.83
CA ASP A 78 -12.58 5.77 -23.07
C ASP A 78 -13.86 4.94 -22.85
N SER A 79 -13.93 4.21 -21.73
CA SER A 79 -15.14 3.48 -21.33
C SER A 79 -16.33 4.42 -21.09
N LEU A 80 -16.09 5.56 -20.43
CA LEU A 80 -17.12 6.59 -20.22
C LEU A 80 -17.56 7.22 -21.55
N TRP A 81 -16.61 7.55 -22.42
CA TRP A 81 -16.93 8.08 -23.75
C TRP A 81 -17.78 7.10 -24.56
N HIS A 82 -17.43 5.81 -24.56
CA HIS A 82 -18.19 4.77 -25.26
C HIS A 82 -19.59 4.56 -24.66
N ALA A 83 -19.75 4.67 -23.34
CA ALA A 83 -21.08 4.63 -22.71
C ALA A 83 -21.96 5.81 -23.15
N MET A 84 -21.39 7.02 -23.28
CA MET A 84 -22.09 8.17 -23.89
C MET A 84 -22.42 7.94 -25.36
N ASP A 85 -21.50 7.32 -26.11
CA ASP A 85 -21.67 7.03 -27.54
C ASP A 85 -22.82 6.05 -27.80
N ARG A 86 -22.92 5.00 -26.97
CA ARG A 86 -24.02 4.01 -27.00
C ARG A 86 -25.34 4.53 -26.43
N GLY A 87 -25.35 5.72 -25.82
CA GLY A 87 -26.54 6.31 -25.20
C GLY A 87 -26.89 5.72 -23.82
N GLU A 88 -25.96 5.00 -23.17
CA GLU A 88 -26.11 4.55 -21.78
C GLU A 88 -25.95 5.71 -20.78
N LEU A 89 -25.18 6.74 -21.18
CA LEU A 89 -25.00 7.97 -20.44
C LEU A 89 -25.41 9.18 -21.30
N PRO A 90 -25.89 10.27 -20.69
CA PRO A 90 -26.09 11.51 -21.42
C PRO A 90 -24.75 12.02 -21.96
N LYS A 91 -24.76 12.53 -23.19
CA LYS A 91 -23.57 13.15 -23.80
C LYS A 91 -23.31 14.49 -23.12
N ILE A 92 -22.07 14.69 -22.68
CA ILE A 92 -21.58 15.97 -22.20
C ILE A 92 -20.76 16.57 -23.34
N SER A 93 -21.32 17.52 -24.09
CA SER A 93 -20.72 18.06 -25.32
C SER A 93 -19.26 18.48 -25.17
N GLU A 94 -18.91 19.17 -24.08
CA GLU A 94 -17.53 19.62 -23.83
C GLU A 94 -16.50 18.49 -23.69
N PHE A 95 -16.95 17.30 -23.30
CA PHE A 95 -16.11 16.10 -23.21
C PHE A 95 -16.22 15.23 -24.47
N TYR A 96 -17.45 15.00 -24.94
CA TYR A 96 -17.73 14.01 -25.97
C TYR A 96 -17.37 14.50 -27.38
N ASP A 97 -17.74 15.73 -27.75
CA ASP A 97 -17.65 16.23 -29.13
C ASP A 97 -16.18 16.37 -29.61
N PRO A 98 -15.23 16.93 -28.84
CA PRO A 98 -13.83 17.01 -29.27
C PRO A 98 -13.18 15.64 -29.48
N ILE A 99 -13.51 14.67 -28.62
CA ILE A 99 -12.99 13.31 -28.72
C ILE A 99 -13.61 12.60 -29.92
N LYS A 100 -14.91 12.81 -30.17
CA LYS A 100 -15.61 12.28 -31.34
C LYS A 100 -14.99 12.80 -32.64
N GLU A 101 -14.73 14.10 -32.75
CA GLU A 101 -14.11 14.69 -33.95
C GLU A 101 -12.77 14.01 -34.27
N ILE A 102 -11.93 13.78 -33.25
CA ILE A 102 -10.65 13.09 -33.41
C ILE A 102 -10.84 11.62 -33.83
N LYS A 103 -11.77 10.90 -33.21
CA LYS A 103 -12.07 9.49 -33.54
C LYS A 103 -12.67 9.32 -34.94
N ASP A 104 -13.52 10.26 -35.36
CA ASP A 104 -14.08 10.29 -36.72
C ASP A 104 -13.00 10.62 -37.76
N LYS A 105 -12.04 11.50 -37.42
CA LYS A 105 -10.89 11.84 -38.28
C LYS A 105 -9.87 10.70 -38.41
N TYR A 106 -9.70 9.90 -37.36
CA TYR A 106 -8.75 8.79 -37.28
C TYR A 106 -9.45 7.49 -36.84
N PRO A 107 -10.20 6.83 -37.74
CA PRO A 107 -10.92 5.61 -37.41
C PRO A 107 -9.96 4.46 -37.07
N LYS A 108 -10.34 3.62 -36.11
CA LYS A 108 -9.64 2.38 -35.73
C LYS A 108 -10.03 1.20 -36.61
#